data_AF-A0A352KGN8-F1
#
_entry.id   AF-A0A352KGN8-F1
#
_cell.length_a   1.000
_cell.length_b   1.000
_cell.length_c   1.000
_cell.angle_alpha   90.00
_cell.angle_beta   90.00
_cell.angle_gamma   90.00
#
_symmetry.space_group_name_H-M   'P 1'
#
loop_
_entity.id
_entity.type
_entity.pdbx_description
1 polymer ?
#
loop_
_entity_poly.entity_id
_entity_poly.type
_entity_poly.pdbx_seq_one_letter_code
_entity_poly.pdbx_strand_id
1 'polypeptide(L)'
;MGNSVSKTPLLDRVAYPQDLKPLSRTELRQLADELRTETIDAVSQTGGHLGAGLGVVELTVALHHVFETPDDRLIWDVGHQAYPHKILTGRRDRIRSLRQGGGLSGFTKRAESPYDPFGTAHASTSISAALGMAKARDLSGGDNNVIAVIGDGAMSAGMAYEAMNNAGSTDSRLIVILNDNDMSIAPPVGAMSAYLARRLSGPTYMSFRQTAKDIAHRISGRLERTARKAEEFTRGMATGGTLFEEMGFYYVGPIDGHNLDHLIPVLENVRDAKRGPILVHIVTQKGKGYAPAEEAADKYHGVAKFDVVTGAQKKPVANAPQYTKVFAQSLVKEAEKDDRIVAVTAAMPSGTGLDVFGKAFPERCFDVGIAEQHAVTFAAGLATEGYKPFAAIYSTFLQR
;
A
#
# COMPACT_ATOMS: atom_id res chain seq x y z
N MET A 1 -18.61 -38.51 -14.39
CA MET A 1 -18.15 -37.55 -13.36
C MET A 1 -18.16 -36.20 -14.01
N GLY A 2 -19.08 -35.31 -13.61
CA GLY A 2 -19.27 -34.02 -14.28
C GLY A 2 -18.02 -33.15 -14.16
N ASN A 3 -17.53 -32.62 -15.28
CA ASN A 3 -16.49 -31.59 -15.30
C ASN A 3 -16.99 -30.38 -14.52
N SER A 4 -16.57 -30.24 -13.27
CA SER A 4 -16.68 -28.98 -12.54
C SER A 4 -15.85 -27.94 -13.29
N VAL A 5 -16.51 -27.02 -13.99
CA VAL A 5 -15.86 -25.86 -14.60
C VAL A 5 -15.17 -25.08 -13.47
N SER A 6 -13.86 -24.84 -13.62
CA SER A 6 -13.10 -24.08 -12.63
C SER A 6 -13.70 -22.69 -12.45
N LYS A 7 -13.67 -22.17 -11.23
CA LYS A 7 -14.09 -20.79 -10.92
C LYS A 7 -13.06 -19.75 -11.41
N THR A 8 -11.86 -20.19 -11.76
CA THR A 8 -10.74 -19.34 -12.15
C THR A 8 -9.99 -19.90 -13.38
N PRO A 9 -10.68 -20.11 -14.52
CA PRO A 9 -10.12 -20.82 -15.67
C PRO A 9 -8.90 -20.13 -16.31
N LEU A 10 -8.78 -18.81 -16.20
CA LEU A 10 -7.63 -18.07 -16.73
C LEU A 10 -6.45 -18.11 -15.75
N LEU A 11 -6.71 -17.90 -14.46
CA LEU A 11 -5.69 -18.01 -13.41
C LEU A 11 -5.12 -19.43 -13.30
N ASP A 12 -5.89 -20.45 -13.64
CA ASP A 12 -5.41 -21.85 -13.69
C ASP A 12 -4.31 -22.06 -14.74
N ARG A 13 -4.21 -21.15 -15.72
CA ARG A 13 -3.20 -21.17 -16.78
C ARG A 13 -1.99 -20.28 -16.48
N VAL A 14 -2.01 -19.57 -15.33
CA VAL A 14 -0.97 -18.63 -14.93
C VAL A 14 -0.24 -19.20 -13.72
N ALA A 15 0.99 -19.68 -13.94
CA ALA A 15 1.88 -20.13 -12.89
C ALA A 15 2.89 -19.03 -12.51
N TYR A 16 3.39 -18.30 -13.50
CA TYR A 16 4.43 -17.27 -13.34
C TYR A 16 4.13 -16.00 -14.14
N PRO A 17 4.81 -14.87 -13.84
CA PRO A 17 4.60 -13.60 -14.55
C PRO A 17 4.74 -13.67 -16.09
N GLN A 18 5.56 -14.59 -16.61
CA GLN A 18 5.73 -14.80 -18.04
C GLN A 18 4.41 -15.22 -18.73
N ASP A 19 3.53 -15.91 -18.02
CA ASP A 19 2.23 -16.36 -18.56
C ASP A 19 1.24 -15.19 -18.76
N LEU A 20 1.52 -14.01 -18.16
CA LEU A 20 0.69 -12.81 -18.32
C LEU A 20 1.01 -12.04 -19.61
N LYS A 21 2.23 -12.20 -20.15
CA LYS A 21 2.73 -11.43 -21.30
C LYS A 21 1.87 -11.57 -22.57
N PRO A 22 1.40 -12.78 -22.95
CA PRO A 22 0.58 -12.95 -24.16
C PRO A 22 -0.89 -12.54 -23.97
N LEU A 23 -1.34 -12.25 -22.75
CA LEU A 23 -2.74 -11.97 -22.46
C LEU A 23 -3.17 -10.61 -23.01
N SER A 24 -4.34 -10.60 -23.65
CA SER A 24 -5.00 -9.38 -24.08
C SER A 24 -5.48 -8.54 -22.88
N ARG A 25 -5.79 -7.25 -23.11
CA ARG A 25 -6.32 -6.37 -22.05
C ARG A 25 -7.63 -6.90 -21.44
N THR A 26 -8.47 -7.55 -22.24
CA THR A 26 -9.69 -8.19 -21.76
C THR A 26 -9.39 -9.37 -20.84
N GLU A 27 -8.45 -10.23 -21.25
CA GLU A 27 -8.00 -11.36 -20.43
C GLU A 27 -7.34 -10.88 -19.13
N LEU A 28 -6.55 -9.80 -19.14
CA LEU A 28 -5.96 -9.24 -17.92
C LEU A 28 -7.01 -8.75 -16.91
N ARG A 29 -8.14 -8.18 -17.39
CA ARG A 29 -9.25 -7.80 -16.50
C ARG A 29 -9.92 -9.03 -15.89
N GLN A 30 -10.18 -10.05 -16.71
CA GLN A 30 -10.70 -11.33 -16.21
C GLN A 30 -9.72 -11.96 -15.19
N LEU A 31 -8.42 -11.92 -15.46
CA LEU A 31 -7.39 -12.43 -14.55
C LEU A 31 -7.42 -11.68 -13.22
N ALA A 32 -7.62 -10.36 -13.22
CA ALA A 32 -7.77 -9.57 -12.00
C ALA A 32 -8.99 -10.03 -11.18
N ASP A 33 -10.14 -10.26 -11.82
CA ASP A 33 -11.35 -10.76 -11.13
C ASP A 33 -11.15 -12.17 -10.54
N GLU A 34 -10.50 -13.06 -11.28
CA GLU A 34 -10.17 -14.40 -10.81
C GLU A 34 -9.13 -14.39 -9.68
N LEU A 35 -8.12 -13.54 -9.78
CA LEU A 35 -7.08 -13.34 -8.76
C LEU A 35 -7.67 -12.77 -7.46
N ARG A 36 -8.62 -11.84 -7.58
CA ARG A 36 -9.39 -11.31 -6.45
C ARG A 36 -10.18 -12.43 -5.77
N THR A 37 -10.89 -13.23 -6.55
CA THR A 37 -11.68 -14.37 -6.05
C THR A 37 -10.78 -15.37 -5.29
N GLU A 38 -9.63 -15.71 -5.87
CA GLU A 38 -8.65 -16.61 -5.27
C GLU A 38 -8.06 -16.06 -3.97
N THR A 39 -7.78 -14.75 -3.94
CA THR A 39 -7.26 -14.07 -2.74
C THR A 39 -8.28 -14.10 -1.60
N ILE A 40 -9.56 -13.82 -1.90
CA ILE A 40 -10.64 -13.88 -0.90
C ILE A 40 -10.79 -15.30 -0.36
N ASP A 41 -10.84 -16.31 -1.24
CA ASP A 41 -10.98 -17.72 -0.85
C ASP A 41 -9.82 -18.16 0.05
N ALA A 42 -8.57 -17.89 -0.34
CA ALA A 42 -7.39 -18.27 0.43
C ALA A 42 -7.36 -17.63 1.83
N VAL A 43 -7.63 -16.32 1.91
CA VAL A 43 -7.56 -15.58 3.16
C VAL A 43 -8.74 -15.90 4.08
N SER A 44 -9.90 -16.30 3.54
CA SER A 44 -11.04 -16.77 4.35
C SER A 44 -10.69 -17.98 5.24
N GLN A 45 -9.78 -18.82 4.76
CA GLN A 45 -9.36 -20.06 5.43
C GLN A 45 -8.19 -19.84 6.41
N THR A 46 -7.37 -18.82 6.18
CA THR A 46 -6.11 -18.57 6.89
C THR A 46 -6.15 -17.37 7.83
N GLY A 47 -6.98 -16.37 7.52
CA GLY A 47 -6.87 -15.03 8.07
C GLY A 47 -5.68 -14.24 7.49
N GLY A 48 -5.50 -13.00 7.93
CA GLY A 48 -4.41 -12.12 7.48
C GLY A 48 -4.90 -10.80 6.89
N HIS A 49 -4.07 -10.12 6.09
CA HIS A 49 -4.35 -8.77 5.60
C HIS A 49 -5.10 -8.76 4.27
N LEU A 50 -6.42 -8.98 4.32
CA LEU A 50 -7.23 -9.07 3.09
C LEU A 50 -7.37 -7.72 2.39
N GLY A 51 -7.78 -6.67 3.12
CA GLY A 51 -8.16 -5.39 2.52
C GLY A 51 -7.04 -4.74 1.70
N ALA A 52 -5.81 -4.82 2.20
CA ALA A 52 -4.64 -4.28 1.52
C ALA A 52 -4.33 -5.03 0.22
N GLY A 53 -4.42 -6.37 0.22
CA GLY A 53 -4.22 -7.19 -0.97
C GLY A 53 -5.29 -6.95 -2.05
N LEU A 54 -6.56 -6.80 -1.64
CA LEU A 54 -7.66 -6.53 -2.58
C LEU A 54 -7.52 -5.18 -3.29
N GLY A 55 -6.97 -4.17 -2.60
CA GLY A 55 -6.76 -2.84 -3.17
C GLY A 55 -5.72 -2.79 -4.29
N VAL A 56 -4.83 -3.78 -4.40
CA VAL A 56 -3.71 -3.78 -5.36
C VAL A 56 -3.81 -4.89 -6.41
N VAL A 57 -4.96 -5.55 -6.57
CA VAL A 57 -5.11 -6.67 -7.51
C VAL A 57 -4.78 -6.24 -8.95
N GLU A 58 -5.42 -5.18 -9.45
CA GLU A 58 -5.15 -4.67 -10.81
C GLU A 58 -3.72 -4.18 -10.96
N LEU A 59 -3.20 -3.45 -9.96
CA LEU A 59 -1.81 -3.02 -9.94
C LEU A 59 -0.86 -4.22 -10.05
N THR A 60 -1.11 -5.28 -9.31
CA THR A 60 -0.26 -6.48 -9.28
C THR A 60 -0.25 -7.17 -10.64
N VAL A 61 -1.41 -7.30 -11.28
CA VAL A 61 -1.52 -7.83 -12.65
C VAL A 61 -0.76 -6.93 -13.63
N ALA A 62 -0.97 -5.61 -13.56
CA ALA A 62 -0.30 -4.65 -14.45
C ALA A 62 1.23 -4.68 -14.29
N LEU A 63 1.74 -4.75 -13.06
CA LEU A 63 3.17 -4.80 -12.79
C LEU A 63 3.82 -6.05 -13.37
N HIS A 64 3.23 -7.23 -13.14
CA HIS A 64 3.77 -8.47 -13.67
C HIS A 64 3.59 -8.61 -15.19
N HIS A 65 2.57 -7.95 -15.77
CA HIS A 65 2.42 -7.88 -17.21
C HIS A 65 3.47 -6.95 -17.85
N VAL A 66 3.78 -5.80 -17.25
CA VAL A 66 4.68 -4.79 -17.85
C VAL A 66 6.17 -5.07 -17.60
N PHE A 67 6.53 -5.48 -16.39
CA PHE A 67 7.92 -5.64 -15.94
C PHE A 67 8.35 -7.12 -15.98
N GLU A 68 9.65 -7.35 -16.17
CA GLU A 68 10.26 -8.68 -16.27
C GLU A 68 10.78 -9.15 -14.91
N THR A 69 9.87 -9.43 -13.97
CA THR A 69 10.27 -10.01 -12.68
C THR A 69 10.68 -11.49 -12.85
N PRO A 70 11.72 -11.99 -12.16
CA PRO A 70 12.45 -11.37 -11.05
C PRO A 70 13.71 -10.56 -11.44
N ASP A 71 14.02 -10.40 -12.73
CA ASP A 71 15.16 -9.61 -13.20
C ASP A 71 14.94 -8.13 -12.86
N ASP A 72 13.76 -7.62 -13.17
CA ASP A 72 13.22 -6.41 -12.57
C ASP A 72 12.91 -6.67 -11.08
N ARG A 73 13.35 -5.75 -10.22
CA ARG A 73 13.17 -5.89 -8.77
C ARG A 73 11.88 -5.20 -8.35
N LEU A 74 10.91 -5.97 -7.86
CA LEU A 74 9.66 -5.45 -7.30
C LEU A 74 9.65 -5.60 -5.77
N ILE A 75 9.58 -4.49 -5.06
CA ILE A 75 9.59 -4.43 -3.60
C ILE A 75 8.24 -3.88 -3.13
N TRP A 76 7.54 -4.66 -2.30
CA TRP A 76 6.28 -4.25 -1.69
C TRP A 76 6.54 -3.74 -0.27
N ASP A 77 6.34 -2.46 0.01
CA ASP A 77 6.51 -1.91 1.37
C ASP A 77 5.54 -2.56 2.36
N VAL A 78 6.02 -2.87 3.57
CA VAL A 78 5.37 -3.78 4.55
C VAL A 78 5.18 -5.21 4.00
N GLY A 79 4.68 -5.39 2.78
CA GLY A 79 4.48 -6.68 2.12
C GLY A 79 3.13 -7.34 2.41
N HIS A 80 2.30 -6.71 3.25
CA HIS A 80 0.97 -7.22 3.62
C HIS A 80 -0.06 -7.15 2.48
N GLN A 81 0.16 -6.28 1.49
CA GLN A 81 -0.63 -6.16 0.27
C GLN A 81 -0.20 -7.15 -0.83
N ALA A 82 0.87 -7.94 -0.62
CA ALA A 82 1.49 -8.74 -1.65
C ALA A 82 0.86 -10.14 -1.85
N TYR A 83 -0.35 -10.41 -1.34
CA TYR A 83 -0.99 -11.72 -1.53
C TYR A 83 -1.30 -12.03 -3.00
N PRO A 84 -1.86 -11.11 -3.80
CA PRO A 84 -2.02 -11.33 -5.25
C PRO A 84 -0.67 -11.58 -5.93
N HIS A 85 0.39 -10.88 -5.50
CA HIS A 85 1.75 -11.07 -6.00
C HIS A 85 2.25 -12.49 -5.73
N LYS A 86 2.06 -13.02 -4.52
CA LYS A 86 2.44 -14.41 -4.19
C LYS A 86 1.71 -15.41 -5.09
N ILE A 87 0.41 -15.21 -5.31
CA ILE A 87 -0.40 -16.09 -6.18
C ILE A 87 0.15 -16.11 -7.61
N LEU A 88 0.48 -14.94 -8.19
CA LEU A 88 0.99 -14.81 -9.57
C LEU A 88 2.47 -15.22 -9.76
N THR A 89 3.15 -15.64 -8.69
CA THR A 89 4.60 -15.95 -8.71
C THR A 89 4.88 -17.36 -8.20
N GLY A 90 4.10 -18.33 -8.66
CA GLY A 90 4.32 -19.76 -8.43
C GLY A 90 3.95 -20.27 -7.04
N ARG A 91 3.22 -19.51 -6.22
CA ARG A 91 2.88 -19.89 -4.83
C ARG A 91 1.38 -20.09 -4.59
N ARG A 92 0.59 -20.19 -5.66
CA ARG A 92 -0.87 -20.32 -5.60
C ARG A 92 -1.32 -21.57 -4.84
N ASP A 93 -0.69 -22.71 -5.07
CA ASP A 93 -0.96 -23.99 -4.39
C ASP A 93 -0.71 -23.91 -2.87
N ARG A 94 0.30 -23.14 -2.47
CA ARG A 94 0.71 -22.97 -1.07
C ARG A 94 0.03 -21.82 -0.34
N ILE A 95 -0.75 -20.98 -1.03
CA ILE A 95 -1.31 -19.75 -0.44
C ILE A 95 -2.29 -20.04 0.73
N ARG A 96 -2.86 -21.25 0.82
CA ARG A 96 -3.69 -21.69 1.96
C ARG A 96 -2.88 -22.01 3.23
N SER A 97 -1.54 -21.93 3.18
CA SER A 97 -0.65 -22.07 4.34
C SER A 97 -0.20 -20.73 4.93
N LEU A 98 -0.75 -19.61 4.43
CA LEU A 98 -0.34 -18.26 4.82
C LEU A 98 -0.39 -18.06 6.34
N ARG A 99 0.71 -17.53 6.90
CA ARG A 99 0.89 -17.24 8.34
C ARG A 99 0.81 -18.47 9.26
N GLN A 100 0.95 -19.67 8.72
CA GLN A 100 1.01 -20.91 9.48
C GLN A 100 2.47 -21.39 9.60
N GLY A 101 2.80 -22.12 10.67
CA GLY A 101 4.12 -22.70 10.86
C GLY A 101 4.50 -23.62 9.68
N GLY A 102 5.69 -23.42 9.10
CA GLY A 102 6.13 -24.14 7.89
C GLY A 102 5.46 -23.70 6.58
N GLY A 103 4.48 -22.79 6.65
CA GLY A 103 3.76 -22.22 5.50
C GLY A 103 4.38 -20.94 4.94
N LEU A 104 3.61 -20.25 4.09
CA LEU A 104 4.03 -18.96 3.53
C LEU A 104 4.00 -17.83 4.57
N SER A 105 4.96 -16.93 4.48
CA SER A 105 4.98 -15.68 5.24
C SER A 105 3.79 -14.79 4.86
N GLY A 106 3.25 -14.07 5.85
CA GLY A 106 2.25 -13.01 5.61
C GLY A 106 2.80 -11.75 4.96
N PHE A 107 4.09 -11.73 4.63
CA PHE A 107 4.81 -10.64 3.98
C PHE A 107 5.77 -11.21 2.93
N THR A 108 6.37 -10.36 2.09
CA THR A 108 7.44 -10.77 1.18
C THR A 108 8.66 -11.27 1.97
N LYS A 109 9.28 -12.35 1.50
CA LYS A 109 10.42 -12.99 2.19
C LYS A 109 11.41 -13.54 1.18
N ARG A 110 12.65 -13.05 1.22
CA ARG A 110 13.75 -13.44 0.30
C ARG A 110 13.97 -14.94 0.20
N ALA A 111 13.95 -15.64 1.33
CA ALA A 111 14.15 -17.10 1.37
C ALA A 111 12.92 -17.89 0.86
N GLU A 112 11.79 -17.23 0.62
CA GLU A 112 10.55 -17.87 0.15
C GLU A 112 10.45 -17.86 -1.38
N SER A 113 10.95 -16.83 -2.06
CA SER A 113 10.82 -16.68 -3.51
C SER A 113 11.85 -15.71 -4.10
N PRO A 114 12.40 -15.99 -5.31
CA PRO A 114 13.22 -15.01 -6.04
C PRO A 114 12.43 -13.76 -6.45
N TYR A 115 11.11 -13.83 -6.47
CA TYR A 115 10.22 -12.70 -6.73
C TYR A 115 10.07 -11.74 -5.53
N ASP A 116 10.65 -12.09 -4.37
CA ASP A 116 10.66 -11.29 -3.15
C ASP A 116 12.11 -10.78 -2.89
N PRO A 117 12.66 -9.89 -3.73
CA PRO A 117 14.09 -9.54 -3.69
C PRO A 117 14.51 -8.87 -2.37
N PHE A 118 13.56 -8.23 -1.69
CA PHE A 118 13.73 -7.66 -0.35
C PHE A 118 12.60 -8.12 0.57
N GLY A 119 12.93 -8.45 1.82
CA GLY A 119 11.94 -8.80 2.83
C GLY A 119 11.47 -7.55 3.54
N THR A 120 10.16 -7.35 3.62
CA THR A 120 9.55 -6.21 4.33
C THR A 120 8.59 -6.71 5.40
N ALA A 121 8.38 -5.88 6.42
CA ALA A 121 7.32 -6.04 7.42
C ALA A 121 7.16 -4.71 8.16
N HIS A 122 8.29 -4.14 8.60
CA HIS A 122 8.32 -2.73 8.99
C HIS A 122 8.08 -1.85 7.77
N ALA A 123 7.27 -0.80 7.97
CA ALA A 123 6.90 0.13 6.93
C ALA A 123 8.04 1.05 6.51
N SER A 124 7.92 1.64 5.33
CA SER A 124 8.75 2.74 4.83
C SER A 124 10.20 2.36 4.52
N THR A 125 10.46 1.06 4.33
CA THR A 125 11.78 0.54 3.99
C THR A 125 11.98 0.38 2.48
N SER A 126 10.90 0.33 1.70
CA SER A 126 10.93 -0.05 0.29
C SER A 126 11.72 0.92 -0.59
N ILE A 127 11.54 2.24 -0.43
CA ILE A 127 12.23 3.24 -1.25
C ILE A 127 13.75 3.20 -0.99
N SER A 128 14.16 3.08 0.28
CA SER A 128 15.59 2.97 0.63
C SER A 128 16.20 1.67 0.08
N ALA A 129 15.51 0.54 0.27
CA ALA A 129 15.95 -0.75 -0.26
C ALA A 129 16.05 -0.73 -1.81
N ALA A 130 15.05 -0.14 -2.46
CA ALA A 130 15.00 0.03 -3.90
C ALA A 130 16.13 0.93 -4.42
N LEU A 131 16.39 2.06 -3.75
CA LEU A 131 17.52 2.93 -4.10
C LEU A 131 18.86 2.19 -3.98
N GLY A 132 19.06 1.42 -2.92
CA GLY A 132 20.25 0.58 -2.75
C GLY A 132 20.41 -0.46 -3.87
N MET A 133 19.31 -1.12 -4.26
CA MET A 133 19.32 -2.08 -5.39
C MET A 133 19.56 -1.39 -6.73
N ALA A 134 19.00 -0.19 -6.95
CA ALA A 134 19.24 0.61 -8.13
C ALA A 134 20.71 1.01 -8.25
N LYS A 135 21.34 1.42 -7.15
CA LYS A 135 22.79 1.71 -7.10
C LYS A 135 23.64 0.48 -7.36
N ALA A 136 23.28 -0.66 -6.78
CA ALA A 136 23.99 -1.92 -7.04
C ALA A 136 23.93 -2.33 -8.51
N ARG A 137 22.77 -2.17 -9.16
CA ARG A 137 22.63 -2.35 -10.62
C ARG A 137 23.55 -1.41 -11.38
N ASP A 138 23.52 -0.10 -11.07
CA ASP A 138 24.31 0.90 -11.79
C ASP A 138 25.82 0.60 -11.70
N LEU A 139 26.30 0.23 -10.51
CA LEU A 139 27.69 -0.21 -10.29
C LEU A 139 28.07 -1.47 -11.08
N SER A 140 27.09 -2.30 -11.39
CA SER A 140 27.29 -3.55 -12.15
C SER A 140 27.09 -3.35 -13.66
N GLY A 141 26.77 -2.13 -14.11
CA GLY A 141 26.48 -1.83 -15.52
C GLY A 141 25.16 -2.45 -16.03
N GLY A 142 24.23 -2.80 -15.15
CA GLY A 142 22.93 -3.35 -15.53
C GLY A 142 21.89 -2.27 -15.87
N ASP A 143 20.77 -2.70 -16.45
CA ASP A 143 19.69 -1.83 -16.92
C ASP A 143 18.27 -2.26 -16.45
N ASN A 144 18.19 -3.27 -15.57
CA ASN A 144 16.93 -3.75 -15.02
C ASN A 144 16.20 -2.66 -14.18
N ASN A 145 14.88 -2.74 -14.13
CA ASN A 145 14.04 -1.85 -13.34
C ASN A 145 14.13 -2.18 -11.86
N VAL A 146 13.99 -1.16 -11.02
CA VAL A 146 13.82 -1.33 -9.58
C VAL A 146 12.59 -0.51 -9.16
N ILE A 147 11.59 -1.21 -8.66
CA ILE A 147 10.25 -0.70 -8.35
C ILE A 147 9.97 -0.87 -6.86
N ALA A 148 9.62 0.22 -6.19
CA ALA A 148 9.10 0.24 -4.81
C ALA A 148 7.61 0.58 -4.84
N VAL A 149 6.75 -0.32 -4.35
CA VAL A 149 5.33 -0.04 -4.11
C VAL A 149 5.16 0.32 -2.64
N ILE A 150 4.71 1.54 -2.35
CA ILE A 150 4.57 2.08 -0.99
C ILE A 150 3.18 2.65 -0.77
N GLY A 151 2.59 2.42 0.40
CA GLY A 151 1.29 3.02 0.76
C GLY A 151 1.42 4.46 1.24
N ASP A 152 0.34 5.24 1.15
CA ASP A 152 0.24 6.61 1.64
C ASP A 152 0.62 6.73 3.13
N GLY A 153 0.14 5.84 3.99
CA GLY A 153 0.54 5.79 5.39
C GLY A 153 2.05 5.61 5.61
N ALA A 154 2.69 4.74 4.84
CA ALA A 154 4.13 4.49 4.94
C ALA A 154 4.96 5.66 4.38
N MET A 155 4.39 6.48 3.50
CA MET A 155 5.05 7.69 3.01
C MET A 155 5.21 8.77 4.11
N SER A 156 4.45 8.68 5.20
CA SER A 156 4.55 9.61 6.33
C SER A 156 5.79 9.41 7.22
N ALA A 157 6.48 8.28 7.10
CA ALA A 157 7.62 7.97 7.96
C ALA A 157 8.92 8.64 7.51
N GLY A 158 9.76 9.03 8.47
CA GLY A 158 11.06 9.70 8.22
C GLY A 158 11.94 8.98 7.20
N MET A 159 12.05 7.65 7.28
CA MET A 159 12.89 6.85 6.37
C MET A 159 12.46 6.96 4.89
N ALA A 160 11.16 7.14 4.62
CA ALA A 160 10.70 7.37 3.25
C ALA A 160 11.20 8.73 2.71
N TYR A 161 11.15 9.79 3.53
CA TYR A 161 11.68 11.11 3.17
C TYR A 161 13.20 11.11 2.99
N GLU A 162 13.92 10.47 3.91
CA GLU A 162 15.38 10.34 3.82
C GLU A 162 15.78 9.65 2.52
N ALA A 163 15.09 8.56 2.17
CA ALA A 163 15.33 7.82 0.94
C ALA A 163 14.95 8.61 -0.32
N MET A 164 13.82 9.31 -0.33
CA MET A 164 13.42 10.16 -1.46
C MET A 164 14.39 11.33 -1.65
N ASN A 165 14.74 12.04 -0.58
CA ASN A 165 15.71 13.13 -0.62
C ASN A 165 17.06 12.65 -1.17
N ASN A 166 17.51 11.45 -0.77
CA ASN A 166 18.71 10.88 -1.34
C ASN A 166 18.52 10.49 -2.82
N ALA A 167 17.41 9.84 -3.17
CA ALA A 167 17.12 9.45 -4.55
C ALA A 167 17.10 10.65 -5.51
N GLY A 168 16.52 11.78 -5.12
CA GLY A 168 16.47 13.01 -5.91
C GLY A 168 17.82 13.59 -6.28
N SER A 169 18.81 13.42 -5.40
CA SER A 169 20.21 13.81 -5.68
C SER A 169 20.94 12.83 -6.60
N THR A 170 20.28 11.75 -7.02
CA THR A 170 20.88 10.69 -7.83
C THR A 170 20.15 10.51 -9.16
N ASP A 171 20.89 10.43 -10.28
CA ASP A 171 20.31 10.10 -11.60
C ASP A 171 20.10 8.58 -11.79
N SER A 172 19.86 7.85 -10.69
CA SER A 172 19.65 6.40 -10.72
C SER A 172 18.20 6.08 -11.07
N ARG A 173 18.01 5.13 -11.98
CA ARG A 173 16.67 4.68 -12.40
C ARG A 173 15.97 3.95 -11.25
N LEU A 174 14.99 4.62 -10.65
CA LEU A 174 14.18 4.15 -9.53
C LEU A 174 12.72 4.50 -9.82
N ILE A 175 11.82 3.52 -9.70
CA ILE A 175 10.38 3.72 -9.87
C ILE A 175 9.72 3.56 -8.50
N VAL A 176 9.05 4.60 -8.02
CA VAL A 176 8.24 4.56 -6.79
C VAL A 176 6.78 4.62 -7.19
N ILE A 177 6.00 3.62 -6.77
CA ILE A 177 4.55 3.58 -6.94
C ILE A 177 3.93 3.90 -5.60
N LEU A 178 3.38 5.10 -5.48
CA LEU A 178 2.59 5.52 -4.32
C LEU A 178 1.16 5.00 -4.49
N ASN A 179 0.81 3.99 -3.69
CA ASN A 179 -0.53 3.44 -3.58
C ASN A 179 -1.34 4.20 -2.53
N ASP A 180 -2.06 5.23 -2.96
CA ASP A 180 -2.92 6.04 -2.10
C ASP A 180 -4.32 5.44 -2.02
N ASN A 181 -4.72 5.01 -0.82
CA ASN A 181 -6.08 4.55 -0.53
C ASN A 181 -6.73 5.29 0.66
N ASP A 182 -6.17 6.45 1.03
CA ASP A 182 -6.63 7.31 2.13
C ASP A 182 -6.74 6.57 3.48
N MET A 183 -5.98 5.49 3.66
CA MET A 183 -6.10 4.58 4.81
C MET A 183 -4.74 4.00 5.24
N SER A 184 -4.42 4.12 6.54
CA SER A 184 -3.44 3.27 7.22
C SER A 184 -4.17 2.10 7.91
N ILE A 185 -3.87 1.82 9.19
CA ILE A 185 -4.74 0.98 10.05
C ILE A 185 -5.90 1.82 10.56
N ALA A 186 -5.60 3.01 11.06
CA ALA A 186 -6.53 4.13 11.27
C ALA A 186 -6.44 5.11 10.08
N PRO A 187 -7.34 6.12 9.98
CA PRO A 187 -7.17 7.20 9.02
C PRO A 187 -5.76 7.82 9.16
N PRO A 188 -5.03 8.02 8.05
CA PRO A 188 -3.68 8.54 8.11
C PRO A 188 -3.68 9.97 8.66
N VAL A 189 -2.71 10.28 9.53
CA VAL A 189 -2.54 11.61 10.13
C VAL A 189 -1.35 12.34 9.52
N GLY A 190 -1.29 13.66 9.71
CA GLY A 190 -0.16 14.49 9.30
C GLY A 190 -0.38 15.30 8.00
N ALA A 191 0.51 16.27 7.79
CA ALA A 191 0.41 17.23 6.71
C ALA A 191 0.57 16.60 5.31
N MET A 192 1.36 15.52 5.21
CA MET A 192 1.53 14.77 3.96
C MET A 192 0.23 14.08 3.54
N SER A 193 -0.43 13.38 4.47
CA SER A 193 -1.73 12.74 4.23
C SER A 193 -2.76 13.79 3.77
N ALA A 194 -2.81 14.94 4.44
CA ALA A 194 -3.66 16.06 4.03
C ALA A 194 -3.27 16.66 2.66
N TYR A 195 -1.99 16.69 2.31
CA TYR A 195 -1.49 17.13 1.00
C TYR A 195 -1.95 16.18 -0.12
N LEU A 196 -1.82 14.87 0.09
CA LEU A 196 -2.28 13.83 -0.84
C LEU A 196 -3.80 13.90 -1.03
N ALA A 197 -4.56 13.94 0.07
CA ALA A 197 -6.02 14.08 0.04
C ALA A 197 -6.49 15.34 -0.71
N ARG A 198 -5.84 16.51 -0.48
CA ARG A 198 -6.15 17.74 -1.23
C ARG A 198 -5.92 17.58 -2.73
N ARG A 199 -4.86 16.88 -3.13
CA ARG A 199 -4.56 16.58 -4.55
C ARG A 199 -5.64 15.70 -5.18
N LEU A 200 -6.20 14.74 -4.43
CA LEU A 200 -7.36 13.94 -4.87
C LEU A 200 -8.64 14.77 -5.00
N SER A 201 -8.84 15.77 -4.15
CA SER A 201 -10.02 16.65 -4.22
C SER A 201 -9.91 17.79 -5.24
N GLY A 202 -8.75 17.96 -5.87
CA GLY A 202 -8.47 19.08 -6.78
C GLY A 202 -9.22 19.00 -8.12
N PRO A 203 -9.34 20.13 -8.85
CA PRO A 203 -10.04 20.19 -10.15
C PRO A 203 -9.50 19.19 -11.17
N THR A 204 -8.22 18.84 -11.11
CA THR A 204 -7.55 17.89 -12.00
C THR A 204 -8.12 16.46 -11.88
N TYR A 205 -8.33 15.97 -10.66
CA TYR A 205 -8.91 14.64 -10.44
C TYR A 205 -10.43 14.64 -10.64
N MET A 206 -11.12 15.69 -10.20
CA MET A 206 -12.56 15.85 -10.47
C MET A 206 -12.86 15.93 -11.97
N SER A 207 -12.02 16.64 -12.75
CA SER A 207 -12.10 16.66 -14.21
C SER A 207 -11.96 15.25 -14.80
N PHE A 208 -11.03 14.42 -14.30
CA PHE A 208 -10.88 13.04 -14.76
C PHE A 208 -12.14 12.19 -14.50
N ARG A 209 -12.76 12.35 -13.31
CA ARG A 209 -14.02 11.70 -12.96
C ARG A 209 -15.20 12.19 -13.80
N GLN A 210 -15.22 13.47 -14.17
CA GLN A 210 -16.22 14.07 -15.06
C GLN A 210 -16.04 13.60 -16.52
N THR A 211 -14.80 13.57 -17.03
CA THR A 211 -14.50 13.13 -18.40
C THR A 211 -14.88 11.66 -18.63
N ALA A 212 -14.76 10.79 -17.63
CA ALA A 212 -15.27 9.42 -17.71
C ALA A 212 -16.81 9.34 -17.80
N LYS A 213 -17.54 10.27 -17.16
CA LYS A 213 -19.01 10.35 -17.25
C LYS A 213 -19.49 10.98 -18.55
N ASP A 214 -18.74 11.93 -19.11
CA ASP A 214 -19.15 12.66 -20.31
C ASP A 214 -18.83 11.90 -21.61
N ILE A 215 -17.79 11.05 -21.62
CA ILE A 215 -17.50 10.14 -22.76
C ILE A 215 -18.59 9.08 -22.92
N ALA A 216 -19.28 8.68 -21.85
CA ALA A 216 -20.41 7.76 -21.91
C ALA A 216 -21.64 8.34 -22.65
N HIS A 217 -21.71 9.66 -22.84
CA HIS A 217 -22.84 10.33 -23.47
C HIS A 217 -22.54 10.98 -24.83
N ARG A 218 -21.29 11.01 -25.29
CA ARG A 218 -20.95 11.64 -26.57
C ARG A 218 -19.87 10.86 -27.32
N ILE A 219 -20.27 9.75 -27.93
CA ILE A 219 -19.52 9.18 -29.05
C ILE A 219 -20.23 9.55 -30.35
N SER A 220 -19.80 10.67 -30.94
CA SER A 220 -19.81 10.85 -32.40
C SER A 220 -18.52 11.56 -32.82
N GLY A 221 -17.84 10.99 -33.81
CA GLY A 221 -16.95 11.73 -34.72
C GLY A 221 -15.48 11.92 -34.33
N ARG A 222 -14.64 10.97 -34.78
CA ARG A 222 -13.21 11.10 -35.19
C ARG A 222 -12.57 12.50 -35.10
N LEU A 223 -11.79 12.78 -34.05
CA LEU A 223 -10.49 13.49 -34.14
C LEU A 223 -9.64 13.45 -32.85
N GLU A 224 -9.59 12.34 -32.11
CA GLU A 224 -9.14 12.38 -30.70
C GLU A 224 -7.75 11.77 -30.42
N ARG A 225 -7.14 11.06 -31.38
CA ARG A 225 -6.00 10.17 -31.05
C ARG A 225 -4.63 10.85 -30.97
N THR A 226 -4.45 12.03 -31.55
CA THR A 226 -3.12 12.68 -31.64
C THR A 226 -2.92 13.79 -30.61
N ALA A 227 -3.99 14.43 -30.14
CA ALA A 227 -3.91 15.51 -29.15
C ALA A 227 -3.70 14.98 -27.71
N ARG A 228 -4.35 13.86 -27.36
CA ARG A 228 -4.35 13.34 -25.97
C ARG A 228 -2.98 12.88 -25.47
N LYS A 229 -2.14 12.34 -26.36
CA LYS A 229 -0.76 11.91 -26.02
C LYS A 229 0.19 13.07 -25.74
N ALA A 230 -0.04 14.24 -26.34
CA ALA A 230 0.78 15.42 -26.10
C ALA A 230 0.31 16.18 -24.85
N GLU A 231 -1.00 16.24 -24.61
CA GLU A 231 -1.59 17.00 -23.51
C GLU A 231 -1.26 16.42 -22.12
N GLU A 232 -1.25 15.09 -21.97
CA GLU A 232 -0.84 14.41 -20.72
C GLU A 232 0.63 14.68 -20.36
N PHE A 233 1.50 14.83 -21.37
CA PHE A 233 2.93 15.07 -21.16
C PHE A 233 3.22 16.53 -20.73
N THR A 234 2.39 17.48 -21.15
CA THR A 234 2.58 18.92 -20.85
C THR A 234 1.93 19.40 -19.56
N ARG A 235 0.98 18.65 -18.97
CA ARG A 235 0.24 19.11 -17.78
C ARG A 235 1.08 19.20 -16.51
N GLY A 236 2.21 18.48 -16.44
CA GLY A 236 3.15 18.55 -15.32
C GLY A 236 3.86 19.90 -15.19
N MET A 237 4.02 20.65 -16.29
CA MET A 237 4.79 21.91 -16.28
C MET A 237 3.97 23.16 -15.91
N ALA A 238 2.63 23.07 -15.86
CA ALA A 238 1.75 24.22 -15.66
C ALA A 238 1.23 24.39 -14.21
N THR A 239 1.44 23.38 -13.36
CA THR A 239 1.18 23.48 -11.92
C THR A 239 2.52 23.64 -11.21
N GLY A 240 2.66 24.64 -10.32
CA GLY A 240 3.85 24.72 -9.45
C GLY A 240 4.22 23.35 -8.88
N GLY A 241 5.53 23.07 -8.82
CA GLY A 241 6.06 21.74 -8.56
C GLY A 241 5.43 21.07 -7.34
N THR A 242 5.09 19.79 -7.48
CA THR A 242 4.77 18.93 -6.34
C THR A 242 5.95 18.85 -5.39
N LEU A 243 5.69 18.54 -4.12
CA LEU A 243 6.75 18.22 -3.17
C LEU A 243 7.72 17.15 -3.70
N PHE A 244 7.22 16.18 -4.48
CA PHE A 244 8.02 15.13 -5.09
C PHE A 244 8.94 15.67 -6.20
N GLU A 245 8.44 16.59 -7.02
CA GLU A 245 9.25 17.27 -8.05
C GLU A 245 10.34 18.15 -7.43
N GLU A 246 10.02 18.84 -6.32
CA GLU A 246 11.03 19.57 -5.54
C GLU A 246 12.07 18.64 -4.90
N MET A 247 11.70 17.39 -4.62
CA MET A 247 12.62 16.32 -4.21
C MET A 247 13.30 15.63 -5.39
N GLY A 248 13.20 16.15 -6.62
CA GLY A 248 13.90 15.63 -7.80
C GLY A 248 13.23 14.43 -8.49
N PHE A 249 11.99 14.09 -8.15
CA PHE A 249 11.24 13.03 -8.84
C PHE A 249 10.47 13.58 -10.03
N TYR A 250 10.43 12.80 -11.12
CA TYR A 250 9.39 13.00 -12.13
C TYR A 250 8.06 12.42 -11.62
N TYR A 251 7.04 13.27 -11.48
CA TYR A 251 5.77 12.88 -10.88
C TYR A 251 4.70 12.57 -11.93
N VAL A 252 4.04 11.42 -11.81
CA VAL A 252 2.96 10.96 -12.70
C VAL A 252 1.71 10.64 -11.88
N GLY A 253 0.59 11.33 -12.14
CA GLY A 253 -0.71 11.04 -11.52
C GLY A 253 -1.37 12.22 -10.82
N PRO A 254 -2.40 12.00 -9.97
CA PRO A 254 -2.96 10.69 -9.60
C PRO A 254 -3.66 9.98 -10.77
N ILE A 255 -3.57 8.65 -10.85
CA ILE A 255 -4.32 7.80 -11.80
C ILE A 255 -5.13 6.72 -11.08
N ASP A 256 -6.20 6.22 -11.72
CA ASP A 256 -7.04 5.15 -11.18
C ASP A 256 -6.29 3.80 -11.15
N GLY A 257 -6.00 3.32 -9.94
CA GLY A 257 -5.29 2.07 -9.67
C GLY A 257 -6.12 0.79 -9.89
N HIS A 258 -7.40 0.93 -10.27
CA HIS A 258 -8.26 -0.20 -10.65
C HIS A 258 -8.57 -0.25 -12.14
N ASN A 259 -7.98 0.65 -12.94
CA ASN A 259 -8.20 0.70 -14.37
C ASN A 259 -6.95 0.26 -15.14
N LEU A 260 -6.95 -1.00 -15.61
CA LEU A 260 -5.85 -1.57 -16.39
C LEU A 260 -5.60 -0.84 -17.73
N ASP A 261 -6.59 -0.16 -18.30
CA ASP A 261 -6.40 0.62 -19.53
C ASP A 261 -5.60 1.90 -19.27
N HIS A 262 -5.62 2.40 -18.04
CA HIS A 262 -4.82 3.55 -17.64
C HIS A 262 -3.47 3.13 -17.05
N LEU A 263 -3.48 2.14 -16.15
CA LEU A 263 -2.28 1.67 -15.47
C LEU A 263 -1.22 1.18 -16.45
N ILE A 264 -1.56 0.25 -17.33
CA ILE A 264 -0.55 -0.44 -18.13
C ILE A 264 0.16 0.53 -19.09
N PRO A 265 -0.50 1.42 -19.85
CA PRO A 265 0.21 2.38 -20.70
C PRO A 265 1.13 3.33 -19.91
N VAL A 266 0.71 3.76 -18.71
CA VAL A 266 1.56 4.57 -17.84
C VAL A 266 2.77 3.78 -17.39
N LEU A 267 2.58 2.54 -16.93
CA LEU A 267 3.67 1.67 -16.49
C LEU A 267 4.63 1.30 -17.64
N GLU A 268 4.13 1.09 -18.86
CA GLU A 268 4.95 0.87 -20.06
C GLU A 268 5.84 2.09 -20.33
N ASN A 269 5.28 3.31 -20.29
CA ASN A 269 6.06 4.54 -20.45
C ASN A 269 7.11 4.71 -19.35
N VAL A 270 6.76 4.38 -18.11
CA VAL A 270 7.66 4.49 -16.95
C VAL A 270 8.77 3.42 -17.02
N ARG A 271 8.47 2.20 -17.45
CA ARG A 271 9.45 1.16 -17.74
C ARG A 271 10.44 1.63 -18.80
N ASP A 272 9.96 2.25 -19.87
CA ASP A 272 10.82 2.64 -21.00
C ASP A 272 11.56 3.97 -20.77
N ALA A 273 11.26 4.66 -19.67
CA ALA A 273 11.96 5.87 -19.25
C ALA A 273 13.42 5.58 -18.89
N LYS A 274 14.32 6.44 -19.38
CA LYS A 274 15.77 6.18 -19.37
C LYS A 274 16.53 6.71 -18.16
N ARG A 275 15.99 7.70 -17.44
CA ARG A 275 16.73 8.44 -16.40
C ARG A 275 15.82 8.96 -15.30
N GLY A 276 16.44 9.26 -14.16
CA GLY A 276 15.83 9.88 -13.00
C GLY A 276 14.91 8.95 -12.19
N PRO A 277 14.63 9.34 -10.93
CA PRO A 277 13.62 8.69 -10.13
C PRO A 277 12.22 9.16 -10.57
N ILE A 278 11.29 8.22 -10.70
CA ILE A 278 9.91 8.48 -11.11
C ILE A 278 8.98 8.09 -9.98
N LEU A 279 8.04 8.98 -9.63
CA LEU A 279 6.96 8.67 -8.70
C LEU A 279 5.64 8.58 -9.45
N VAL A 280 5.04 7.40 -9.47
CA VAL A 280 3.70 7.14 -10.01
C VAL A 280 2.71 7.12 -8.85
N HIS A 281 1.82 8.09 -8.80
CA HIS A 281 0.76 8.17 -7.82
C HIS A 281 -0.49 7.49 -8.37
N ILE A 282 -0.87 6.37 -7.76
CA ILE A 282 -2.10 5.64 -8.07
C ILE A 282 -3.09 5.77 -6.91
N VAL A 283 -4.38 5.78 -7.24
CA VAL A 283 -5.48 5.85 -6.27
C VAL A 283 -6.19 4.50 -6.26
N THR A 284 -6.26 3.86 -5.11
CA THR A 284 -6.96 2.57 -4.94
C THR A 284 -8.00 2.65 -3.83
N GLN A 285 -8.83 1.61 -3.75
CA GLN A 285 -9.83 1.42 -2.70
C GLN A 285 -9.44 0.18 -1.91
N LYS A 286 -9.12 0.36 -0.63
CA LYS A 286 -8.84 -0.77 0.27
C LYS A 286 -10.08 -1.67 0.39
N GLY A 287 -9.90 -2.98 0.20
CA GLY A 287 -10.99 -3.95 0.18
C GLY A 287 -11.70 -4.12 -1.17
N LYS A 288 -11.19 -3.52 -2.25
CA LYS A 288 -11.88 -3.47 -3.56
C LYS A 288 -12.45 -4.81 -4.03
N GLY A 289 -13.73 -4.78 -4.40
CA GLY A 289 -14.45 -5.89 -5.01
C GLY A 289 -14.95 -6.92 -3.99
N TYR A 290 -14.91 -6.60 -2.69
CA TYR A 290 -15.50 -7.42 -1.64
C TYR A 290 -16.29 -6.54 -0.67
N ALA A 291 -17.62 -6.48 -0.86
CA ALA A 291 -18.50 -5.58 -0.12
C ALA A 291 -18.32 -5.62 1.42
N PRO A 292 -18.18 -6.79 2.09
CA PRO A 292 -17.92 -6.81 3.53
C PRO A 292 -16.63 -6.09 3.94
N ALA A 293 -15.59 -6.14 3.11
CA ALA A 293 -14.36 -5.38 3.37
C ALA A 293 -14.53 -3.90 3.03
N GLU A 294 -15.21 -3.55 1.94
CA GLU A 294 -15.42 -2.13 1.57
C GLU A 294 -16.29 -1.38 2.60
N GLU A 295 -17.22 -2.05 3.27
CA GLU A 295 -18.12 -1.45 4.27
C GLU A 295 -17.50 -1.39 5.67
N ALA A 296 -16.60 -2.31 6.00
CA ALA A 296 -15.96 -2.36 7.31
C ALA A 296 -15.14 -1.09 7.63
N ALA A 297 -15.12 -0.69 8.90
CA ALA A 297 -14.40 0.50 9.36
C ALA A 297 -12.88 0.37 9.17
N ASP A 298 -12.32 -0.80 9.42
CA ASP A 298 -10.90 -1.12 9.24
C ASP A 298 -10.56 -1.65 7.83
N LYS A 299 -11.58 -1.72 6.96
CA LYS A 299 -11.51 -2.31 5.62
C LYS A 299 -10.94 -3.73 5.57
N TYR A 300 -11.15 -4.51 6.63
CA TYR A 300 -10.58 -5.86 6.77
C TYR A 300 -9.04 -5.84 6.66
N HIS A 301 -8.41 -4.84 7.29
CA HIS A 301 -6.95 -4.72 7.34
C HIS A 301 -6.31 -5.97 7.96
N GLY A 302 -6.93 -6.58 8.97
CA GLY A 302 -6.51 -7.87 9.54
C GLY A 302 -7.73 -8.70 9.93
N VAL A 303 -7.90 -9.86 9.31
CA VAL A 303 -9.07 -10.72 9.55
C VAL A 303 -8.68 -12.05 10.16
N ALA A 304 -9.56 -12.58 11.03
CA ALA A 304 -9.55 -14.00 11.39
C ALA A 304 -10.16 -14.83 10.25
N LYS A 305 -10.25 -16.15 10.41
CA LYS A 305 -11.01 -16.99 9.48
C LYS A 305 -12.45 -16.48 9.38
N PHE A 306 -13.00 -16.41 8.18
CA PHE A 306 -14.31 -15.81 7.95
C PHE A 306 -15.09 -16.57 6.88
N ASP A 307 -16.41 -16.42 6.91
CA ASP A 307 -17.28 -16.93 5.85
C ASP A 307 -17.31 -15.94 4.67
N VAL A 308 -17.02 -16.43 3.46
CA VAL A 308 -16.86 -15.56 2.27
C VAL A 308 -18.14 -14.81 1.91
N VAL A 309 -19.31 -15.42 2.10
CA VAL A 309 -20.59 -14.81 1.70
C VAL A 309 -21.03 -13.73 2.69
N THR A 310 -20.95 -14.04 3.98
CA THR A 310 -21.46 -13.16 5.05
C THR A 310 -20.40 -12.22 5.62
N GLY A 311 -19.11 -12.50 5.41
CA GLY A 311 -18.00 -11.80 6.03
C GLY A 311 -17.82 -12.10 7.53
N ALA A 312 -18.64 -12.98 8.12
CA ALA A 312 -18.65 -13.24 9.55
C ALA A 312 -17.34 -13.90 10.01
N GLN A 313 -16.60 -13.23 10.89
CA GLN A 313 -15.31 -13.71 11.40
C GLN A 313 -15.49 -14.62 12.62
N LYS A 314 -14.78 -15.75 12.64
CA LYS A 314 -14.71 -16.65 13.80
C LYS A 314 -13.59 -16.18 14.73
N LYS A 315 -13.94 -15.45 15.79
CA LYS A 315 -13.01 -15.01 16.82
C LYS A 315 -12.99 -16.02 17.99
N PRO A 316 -11.82 -16.42 18.50
CA PRO A 316 -11.75 -17.23 19.72
C PRO A 316 -12.37 -16.49 20.90
N VAL A 317 -13.03 -17.22 21.80
CA VAL A 317 -13.51 -16.66 23.08
C VAL A 317 -12.29 -16.36 23.95
N ALA A 318 -12.18 -15.13 24.43
CA ALA A 318 -11.09 -14.72 25.29
C ALA A 318 -11.36 -15.13 26.75
N ASN A 319 -10.41 -15.82 27.38
CA ASN A 319 -10.53 -16.27 28.76
C ASN A 319 -9.98 -15.28 29.80
N ALA A 320 -9.30 -14.21 29.34
CA ALA A 320 -8.69 -13.19 30.17
C ALA A 320 -8.72 -11.82 29.44
N PRO A 321 -8.69 -10.69 30.17
CA PRO A 321 -8.57 -9.38 29.54
C PRO A 321 -7.23 -9.26 28.82
N GLN A 322 -7.22 -8.55 27.68
CA GLN A 322 -5.98 -8.24 26.97
C GLN A 322 -5.15 -7.22 27.76
N TYR A 323 -3.82 -7.39 27.78
CA TYR A 323 -2.88 -6.43 28.40
C TYR A 323 -3.13 -4.99 27.92
N THR A 324 -3.35 -4.79 26.62
CA THR A 324 -3.69 -3.51 26.02
C THR A 324 -4.90 -2.84 26.70
N LYS A 325 -5.94 -3.62 26.99
CA LYS A 325 -7.15 -3.11 27.66
C LYS A 325 -6.87 -2.69 29.11
N VAL A 326 -6.11 -3.50 29.84
CA VAL A 326 -5.73 -3.21 31.23
C VAL A 326 -4.86 -1.95 31.30
N PHE A 327 -3.87 -1.83 30.41
CA PHE A 327 -3.02 -0.65 30.26
C PHE A 327 -3.86 0.62 30.00
N ALA A 328 -4.70 0.60 28.97
CA ALA A 328 -5.50 1.76 28.57
C ALA A 328 -6.43 2.24 29.69
N GLN A 329 -7.14 1.32 30.34
CA GLN A 329 -8.04 1.65 31.45
C GLN A 329 -7.30 2.19 32.67
N SER A 330 -6.09 1.69 32.94
CA SER A 330 -5.27 2.19 34.04
C SER A 330 -4.74 3.59 33.74
N LEU A 331 -4.27 3.83 32.51
CA LEU A 331 -3.76 5.13 32.09
C LEU A 331 -4.85 6.21 32.14
N VAL A 332 -6.07 5.90 31.72
CA VAL A 332 -7.22 6.82 31.84
C VAL A 332 -7.48 7.20 33.30
N LYS A 333 -7.52 6.23 34.22
CA LYS A 333 -7.73 6.48 35.66
C LYS A 333 -6.64 7.33 36.29
N GLU A 334 -5.40 7.21 35.84
CA GLU A 334 -4.32 8.06 36.32
C GLU A 334 -4.42 9.48 35.73
N ALA A 335 -4.81 9.61 34.46
CA ALA A 335 -5.00 10.90 33.80
C ALA A 335 -6.24 11.68 34.28
N GLU A 336 -7.23 11.02 34.91
CA GLU A 336 -8.32 11.67 35.65
C GLU A 336 -7.82 12.44 36.89
N LYS A 337 -6.64 12.09 37.41
CA LYS A 337 -6.06 12.67 38.63
C LYS A 337 -4.91 13.63 38.35
N ASP A 338 -4.29 13.55 37.18
CA ASP A 338 -3.14 14.38 36.79
C ASP A 338 -3.28 14.86 35.34
N ASP A 339 -3.52 16.15 35.18
CA ASP A 339 -3.70 16.81 33.87
C ASP A 339 -2.42 16.82 33.03
N ARG A 340 -1.26 16.53 33.63
CA ARG A 340 0.03 16.44 32.92
C ARG A 340 0.23 15.11 32.20
N ILE A 341 -0.59 14.09 32.48
CA ILE A 341 -0.49 12.80 31.78
C ILE A 341 -1.03 12.97 30.36
N VAL A 342 -0.20 12.61 29.39
CA VAL A 342 -0.53 12.65 27.96
C VAL A 342 -0.10 11.34 27.31
N ALA A 343 -0.77 10.96 26.24
CA ALA A 343 -0.53 9.70 25.53
C ALA A 343 -0.02 9.98 24.10
N VAL A 344 0.98 9.24 23.66
CA VAL A 344 1.55 9.35 22.31
C VAL A 344 1.55 7.95 21.66
N THR A 345 1.02 7.84 20.45
CA THR A 345 1.05 6.64 19.62
C THR A 345 1.67 6.94 18.25
N ALA A 346 2.17 5.91 17.59
CA ALA A 346 2.63 5.98 16.20
C ALA A 346 1.71 5.14 15.31
N ALA A 347 0.63 5.75 14.78
CA ALA A 347 -0.39 5.17 13.90
C ALA A 347 -1.14 3.93 14.45
N MET A 348 -1.02 3.64 15.74
CA MET A 348 -1.53 2.40 16.35
C MET A 348 -2.47 2.65 17.55
N PRO A 349 -3.45 3.56 17.48
CA PRO A 349 -4.29 3.89 18.64
C PRO A 349 -5.07 2.69 19.18
N SER A 350 -5.66 1.87 18.32
CA SER A 350 -6.40 0.66 18.74
C SER A 350 -5.48 -0.46 19.20
N GLY A 351 -4.34 -0.65 18.53
CA GLY A 351 -3.36 -1.69 18.89
C GLY A 351 -2.70 -1.45 20.25
N THR A 352 -2.50 -0.17 20.59
CA THR A 352 -1.89 0.28 21.85
C THR A 352 -2.92 0.62 22.93
N GLY A 353 -4.21 0.62 22.58
CA GLY A 353 -5.34 0.95 23.47
C GLY A 353 -5.50 2.44 23.74
N LEU A 354 -4.70 3.29 23.09
CA LEU A 354 -4.79 4.74 23.18
C LEU A 354 -6.01 5.32 22.48
N ASP A 355 -6.75 4.53 21.68
CA ASP A 355 -8.07 4.93 21.20
C ASP A 355 -9.06 5.16 22.37
N VAL A 356 -8.93 4.42 23.47
CA VAL A 356 -9.72 4.62 24.69
C VAL A 356 -9.30 5.90 25.39
N PHE A 357 -7.99 6.15 25.49
CA PHE A 357 -7.46 7.38 26.09
C PHE A 357 -7.87 8.62 25.29
N GLY A 358 -7.74 8.60 23.97
CA GLY A 358 -8.13 9.71 23.09
C GLY A 358 -9.62 10.00 23.08
N LYS A 359 -10.48 9.01 23.35
CA LYS A 359 -11.92 9.25 23.56
C LYS A 359 -12.20 10.00 24.87
N ALA A 360 -11.46 9.71 25.93
CA ALA A 360 -11.62 10.36 27.23
C ALA A 360 -10.95 11.75 27.27
N PHE A 361 -9.77 11.88 26.66
CA PHE A 361 -8.93 13.08 26.70
C PHE A 361 -8.37 13.40 25.30
N PRO A 362 -9.21 13.89 24.37
CA PRO A 362 -8.81 14.10 22.98
C PRO A 362 -7.66 15.09 22.81
N GLU A 363 -7.60 16.13 23.64
CA GLU A 363 -6.53 17.15 23.62
C GLU A 363 -5.20 16.66 24.20
N ARG A 364 -5.18 15.48 24.86
CA ARG A 364 -4.01 14.89 25.52
C ARG A 364 -3.54 13.59 24.85
N CYS A 365 -4.07 13.28 23.67
CA CYS A 365 -3.74 12.07 22.92
C CYS A 365 -3.20 12.44 21.53
N PHE A 366 -1.95 12.09 21.27
CA PHE A 366 -1.25 12.44 20.04
C PHE A 366 -0.97 11.20 19.21
N ASP A 367 -1.46 11.16 17.97
CA ASP A 367 -1.03 10.20 16.97
C ASP A 367 -0.08 10.91 16.00
N VAL A 368 1.17 10.45 15.96
CA VAL A 368 2.21 11.06 15.13
C VAL A 368 2.40 10.36 13.78
N GLY A 369 1.51 9.44 13.42
CA GLY A 369 1.64 8.63 12.21
C GLY A 369 2.70 7.53 12.35
N ILE A 370 3.15 6.97 11.23
CA ILE A 370 4.17 5.91 11.22
C ILE A 370 5.55 6.55 11.43
N ALA A 371 5.81 7.05 12.63
CA ALA A 371 7.02 7.82 12.94
C ALA A 371 7.48 7.58 14.38
N GLU A 372 7.95 6.38 14.68
CA GLU A 372 8.34 5.96 16.04
C GLU A 372 9.46 6.81 16.62
N GLN A 373 10.51 7.11 15.84
CA GLN A 373 11.60 7.98 16.28
C GLN A 373 11.11 9.39 16.63
N HIS A 374 10.10 9.88 15.90
CA HIS A 374 9.45 11.16 16.20
C HIS A 374 8.57 11.03 17.46
N ALA A 375 7.80 9.96 17.62
CA ALA A 375 6.96 9.74 18.79
C ALA A 375 7.75 9.80 20.11
N VAL A 376 8.91 9.14 20.15
CA VAL A 376 9.78 9.12 21.33
C VAL A 376 10.41 10.50 21.59
N THR A 377 10.91 11.17 20.55
CA THR A 377 11.50 12.52 20.69
C THR A 377 10.45 13.57 21.05
N PHE A 378 9.24 13.46 20.49
CA PHE A 378 8.09 14.30 20.81
C PHE A 378 7.68 14.13 22.29
N ALA A 379 7.62 12.89 22.77
CA ALA A 379 7.43 12.61 24.19
C ALA A 379 8.57 13.19 25.04
N ALA A 380 9.83 13.11 24.61
CA ALA A 380 10.94 13.75 25.33
C ALA A 380 10.76 15.26 25.45
N GLY A 381 10.34 15.95 24.38
CA GLY A 381 10.02 17.39 24.42
C GLY A 381 8.86 17.72 25.36
N LEU A 382 7.79 16.92 25.39
CA LEU A 382 6.72 17.08 26.38
C LEU A 382 7.24 16.93 27.82
N ALA A 383 8.14 15.97 28.05
CA ALA A 383 8.73 15.75 29.37
C ALA A 383 9.62 16.93 29.82
N THR A 384 10.36 17.59 28.90
CA THR A 384 11.15 18.77 29.26
C THR A 384 10.29 19.95 29.69
N GLU A 385 9.06 20.04 29.18
CA GLU A 385 8.07 21.06 29.54
C GLU A 385 7.19 20.66 30.75
N GLY A 386 7.57 19.62 31.50
CA GLY A 386 6.91 19.23 32.75
C GLY A 386 5.68 18.33 32.60
N TYR A 387 5.37 17.85 31.40
CA TYR A 387 4.34 16.83 31.19
C TYR A 387 4.85 15.42 31.55
N LYS A 388 3.92 14.47 31.65
CA LYS A 388 4.17 13.05 31.94
C LYS A 388 3.72 12.18 30.76
N PRO A 389 4.50 12.13 29.67
CA PRO A 389 4.09 11.46 28.46
C PRO A 389 4.25 9.94 28.54
N PHE A 390 3.27 9.23 27.98
CA PHE A 390 3.29 7.79 27.76
C PHE A 390 3.33 7.50 26.26
N ALA A 391 4.52 7.24 25.73
CA ALA A 391 4.70 6.76 24.37
C ALA A 391 4.39 5.26 24.29
N ALA A 392 3.19 4.90 23.84
CA ALA A 392 2.78 3.52 23.69
C ALA A 392 3.14 3.01 22.28
N ILE A 393 4.20 2.20 22.20
CA ILE A 393 4.78 1.69 20.96
C ILE A 393 5.02 0.19 21.11
N TYR A 394 4.78 -0.60 20.06
CA TYR A 394 5.06 -2.03 20.10
C TYR A 394 6.56 -2.28 20.22
N SER A 395 6.95 -3.30 20.99
CA SER A 395 8.36 -3.64 21.19
C SER A 395 9.17 -3.81 19.89
N THR A 396 8.56 -4.37 18.84
CA THR A 396 9.25 -4.51 17.55
C THR A 396 9.45 -3.17 16.83
N PHE A 397 8.59 -2.18 17.05
CA PHE A 397 8.68 -0.87 16.40
C PHE A 397 9.53 0.11 17.20
N LEU A 398 9.67 -0.08 18.52
CA LEU A 398 10.61 0.68 19.36
C LEU A 398 12.09 0.50 18.96
N GLN A 399 12.39 -0.44 18.06
CA GLN A 399 13.71 -0.61 17.47
C GLN A 399 14.04 0.47 16.42
N ARG A 400 13.02 1.19 15.91
CA ARG A 400 13.16 2.40 15.10
C ARG A 400 13.45 3.59 16.00
#